data_AF-A0A0L0WBC7-F1
#
_entry.id   AF-A0A0L0WBC7-F1
#
_cell.length_a   1.000
_cell.length_b   1.000
_cell.length_c   1.000
_cell.angle_alpha   90.00
_cell.angle_beta   90.00
_cell.angle_gamma   90.00
#
_symmetry.space_group_name_H-M   'P 1'
#
loop_
_entity.id
_entity.type
_entity.pdbx_description
1 polymer ?
#
loop_
_entity_poly.entity_id
_entity_poly.type
_entity_poly.pdbx_seq_one_letter_code
_entity_poly.pdbx_strand_id
1 'polypeptide(L)' 'MNKNINRKIQNAPIENHRTAAWAEIKDVMPESKVSIPSISNVTLAKEWVEENQK' A
#
# COMPACT_ATOMS: atom_id res chain seq x y z
N MET A 1 5.10 37.10 13.61
CA MET A 1 6.02 36.11 14.22
C MET A 1 5.33 34.75 14.16
N ASN A 2 5.87 33.64 13.67
CA ASN A 2 7.05 33.32 12.87
C ASN A 2 6.58 32.20 11.93
N LYS A 3 6.59 32.44 10.61
CA LYS A 3 6.22 31.42 9.62
C LYS A 3 7.44 30.52 9.37
N ASN A 4 7.97 29.89 10.42
CA ASN A 4 8.93 28.80 10.29
C ASN A 4 8.16 27.53 9.92
N ILE A 5 7.45 27.57 8.78
CA ILE A 5 6.95 26.34 8.17
C ILE A 5 8.20 25.62 7.70
N ASN A 6 8.53 24.57 8.43
CA ASN A 6 9.73 23.77 8.28
C ASN A 6 9.80 23.30 6.82
N ARG A 7 10.59 23.98 5.99
CA ARG A 7 10.67 23.77 4.52
C ARG A 7 10.99 22.31 4.14
N LYS A 8 11.56 21.56 5.09
CA LYS A 8 11.79 20.11 4.99
C LYS A 8 10.50 19.28 4.89
N ILE A 9 9.40 19.70 5.52
CA ILE A 9 8.11 18.99 5.48
C ILE A 9 7.41 19.22 4.13
N GLN A 10 7.54 20.43 3.55
CA GLN A 10 6.95 20.78 2.25
C GLN A 10 7.64 20.07 1.06
N ASN A 11 8.91 19.69 1.22
CA ASN A 11 9.69 19.01 0.19
C ASN A 11 9.72 17.48 0.37
N ALA A 12 9.05 16.93 1.37
CA ALA A 12 8.92 15.49 1.53
C ALA A 12 7.90 14.97 0.49
N PRO A 13 8.19 13.85 -0.21
CA PRO A 13 7.20 13.21 -1.04
C PRO A 13 5.96 12.87 -0.20
N ILE A 14 4.76 13.16 -0.71
CA ILE A 14 3.48 12.75 -0.09
C ILE A 14 3.23 11.27 -0.46
N GLU A 15 4.26 10.45 -0.32
CA GLU A 15 4.23 9.06 -0.75
C GLU A 15 3.54 8.23 0.35
N ASN A 16 2.37 7.68 0.03
CA ASN A 16 1.60 6.83 0.91
C ASN A 16 1.43 5.45 0.27
N HIS A 17 2.15 4.47 0.81
CA HIS A 17 2.13 3.09 0.32
C HIS A 17 1.07 2.22 0.98
N ARG A 18 0.24 2.74 1.89
CA ARG A 18 -0.73 1.91 2.64
C ARG A 18 -1.71 1.14 1.74
N THR A 19 -1.98 1.63 0.54
CA THR A 19 -2.89 1.01 -0.43
C THR A 19 -2.15 0.52 -1.67
N ALA A 20 -0.81 0.52 -1.66
CA ALA A 20 -0.04 0.05 -2.79
C ALA A 20 -0.15 -1.48 -2.90
N ALA A 21 -0.27 -2.01 -4.11
CA ALA A 21 -0.47 -3.44 -4.37
C ALA A 21 0.64 -4.35 -3.80
N TRP A 22 1.82 -3.79 -3.49
CA TRP A 22 2.97 -4.50 -2.96
C TRP A 22 3.22 -4.28 -1.46
N ALA A 23 2.46 -3.40 -0.80
CA ALA A 23 2.74 -2.98 0.58
C ALA A 23 2.45 -4.05 1.64
N GLU A 24 1.77 -5.12 1.27
CA GLU A 24 1.38 -6.23 2.17
C GLU A 24 1.71 -7.60 1.55
N ILE A 25 2.92 -7.71 1.01
CA ILE A 25 3.49 -9.00 0.60
C ILE A 25 3.97 -9.72 1.87
N LYS A 26 3.43 -10.91 2.14
CA LYS A 26 3.81 -11.71 3.31
C LYS A 26 5.11 -12.47 3.08
N ASP A 27 5.24 -13.05 1.90
CA ASP A 27 6.40 -13.84 1.50
C ASP A 27 6.58 -13.78 -0.02
N VAL A 28 7.72 -14.23 -0.52
CA VAL A 28 8.00 -14.37 -1.96
C VAL A 28 8.44 -15.79 -2.24
N MET A 29 7.87 -16.38 -3.29
CA MET A 29 8.25 -17.73 -3.68
C MET A 29 9.73 -17.75 -4.10
N PRO A 30 10.56 -18.67 -3.57
CA PRO A 30 12.02 -18.57 -3.69
C PRO A 30 12.54 -18.68 -5.12
N GLU A 31 11.87 -19.46 -5.98
CA GLU A 31 12.31 -19.68 -7.36
C GLU A 31 11.72 -18.66 -8.34
N SER A 32 10.40 -18.47 -8.30
CA SER A 32 9.68 -17.61 -9.23
C SER A 32 9.62 -16.14 -8.81
N LYS A 33 9.98 -15.84 -7.55
CA LYS A 33 9.89 -14.52 -6.92
C LYS A 33 8.48 -13.91 -6.94
N VAL A 34 7.47 -14.76 -7.06
CA VAL A 34 6.07 -14.33 -7.02
C VAL A 34 5.69 -13.98 -5.58
N SER A 35 5.10 -12.81 -5.40
CA SER A 35 4.62 -12.33 -4.11
C SER A 35 3.42 -13.14 -3.62
N ILE A 36 3.51 -13.66 -2.40
CA ILE A 36 2.46 -14.37 -1.69
C ILE A 36 1.76 -13.36 -0.76
N PRO A 37 0.50 -12.98 -1.04
CA PRO A 37 -0.25 -12.05 -0.19
C PRO A 37 -0.66 -12.69 1.14
N SER A 38 -0.99 -11.85 2.12
CA SER A 38 -1.65 -12.27 3.36
C SER A 38 -3.11 -12.71 3.09
N ILE A 39 -3.67 -13.54 3.97
CA ILE A 39 -5.08 -13.98 3.87
C ILE A 39 -6.03 -12.78 3.94
N SER A 40 -5.74 -11.80 4.82
CA SER A 40 -6.52 -10.57 4.95
C SER A 40 -6.61 -9.80 3.64
N ASN A 41 -5.51 -9.69 2.89
CA ASN A 41 -5.50 -9.05 1.59
C ASN A 41 -6.31 -9.81 0.53
N VAL A 42 -6.23 -11.13 0.54
CA VAL A 42 -7.02 -11.95 -0.39
C VAL A 42 -8.52 -11.75 -0.12
N THR A 43 -8.92 -11.72 1.15
CA THR A 43 -10.32 -11.47 1.54
C THR A 43 -10.76 -10.06 1.16
N LEU A 44 -9.97 -9.03 1.49
CA LEU A 44 -10.29 -7.65 1.15
C LEU A 44 -10.39 -7.45 -0.37
N ALA A 45 -9.47 -8.04 -1.15
CA ALA A 45 -9.51 -7.97 -2.60
C ALA A 45 -10.76 -8.65 -3.17
N LYS A 46 -11.18 -9.78 -2.58
CA LYS A 46 -12.42 -10.46 -2.96
C LYS A 46 -13.64 -9.60 -2.66
N GLU A 47 -13.76 -9.11 -1.43
CA GLU A 47 -14.86 -8.23 -1.00
C GLU A 47 -14.96 -7.00 -1.90
N TRP A 48 -13.82 -6.38 -2.24
CA TRP A 48 -13.80 -5.22 -3.13
C TRP A 48 -14.28 -5.51 -4.55
N VAL A 49 -14.03 -6.72 -5.07
CA VAL A 49 -14.54 -7.15 -6.37
C VAL A 49 -16.03 -7.49 -6.29
N GLU A 50 -16.48 -8.13 -5.21
CA GLU A 50 -17.88 -8.51 -4.99
C GLU A 50 -18.78 -7.31 -4.71
N GLU A 51 -18.29 -6.29 -4.00
CA GLU A 51 -18.99 -5.03 -3.72
C GLU A 51 -19.00 -4.08 -4.92
N ASN A 52 -18.16 -4.33 -5.94
CA ASN A 52 -18.15 -3.53 -7.17
C ASN A 52 -19.42 -3.79 -7.99
N GLN A 53 -20.51 -3.12 -7.60
CA GLN A 53 -21.79 -3.07 -8.29
C GLN A 53 -21.65 -2.29 -9.61
N LYS A 54 -21.05 -2.94 -10.61
CA LYS A 54 -21.05 -2.43 -11.99
C LYS A 54 -22.45 -2.37 -12.59
#